data_AF-A0A3M1NL47-F1
#
_entry.id   AF-A0A3M1NL47-F1
#
_cell.length_a   1.000
_cell.length_b   1.000
_cell.length_c   1.000
_cell.angle_alpha   90.00
_cell.angle_beta   90.00
_cell.angle_gamma   90.00
#
_symmetry.space_group_name_H-M   'P 1'
#
loop_
_entity.id
_entity.type
_entity.pdbx_description
1 polymer ?
#
loop_
_entity_poly.entity_id
_entity_poly.type
_entity_poly.pdbx_seq_one_letter_code
_entity_poly.pdbx_strand_id
1 'polypeptide(L)' 'SSQPAMGWDTPEKGGAAGNLFSSNSIGHLGFTGTSLWIDLDQEIVIALLSNRTHPDPKKNRMDEIRPKVHDLVMKYLLKK' A
#
# COMPACT_ATOMS: atom_id res chain seq x y z
N SER A 1 7.79 -1.62 -16.06
CA SER A 1 8.05 -3.07 -15.88
C SER A 1 8.69 -3.27 -14.52
N SER A 2 7.89 -3.46 -13.47
CA SER A 2 8.37 -3.83 -12.14
C SER A 2 8.80 -5.30 -12.18
N GLN A 3 10.04 -5.58 -11.78
CA GLN A 3 10.46 -6.96 -11.54
C GLN A 3 9.77 -7.43 -10.26
N PRO A 4 9.08 -8.58 -10.24
CA PRO A 4 8.50 -9.09 -9.02
C PRO A 4 9.64 -9.40 -8.06
N ALA A 5 9.63 -8.78 -6.89
CA ALA A 5 10.52 -9.14 -5.80
C ALA A 5 10.09 -10.51 -5.26
N MET A 6 10.36 -11.59 -6.02
CA MET A 6 10.05 -12.99 -5.66
C MET A 6 8.68 -13.20 -4.97
N GLY A 7 7.61 -12.65 -5.56
CA GLY A 7 6.24 -12.72 -5.01
C GLY A 7 5.75 -11.46 -4.27
N TRP A 8 6.61 -10.44 -4.18
CA TRP A 8 6.30 -9.13 -3.64
C TRP A 8 6.22 -8.06 -4.74
N ASP A 9 5.36 -7.08 -4.49
CA ASP A 9 5.17 -5.89 -5.29
C ASP A 9 6.21 -4.83 -4.94
N THR A 10 6.56 -3.98 -5.92
CA THR A 10 7.39 -2.77 -5.73
C THR A 10 6.51 -1.53 -5.89
N PRO A 11 6.80 -0.42 -5.20
CA PRO A 11 5.99 0.79 -5.32
C PRO A 11 6.07 1.37 -6.73
N GLU A 12 4.94 1.89 -7.20
CA GLU A 12 4.82 2.61 -8.46
C GLU A 12 3.99 3.88 -8.24
N LYS A 13 4.23 4.92 -9.06
CA LYS A 13 3.55 6.20 -8.90
C LYS A 13 2.04 6.04 -9.09
N GLY A 14 1.26 6.46 -8.09
CA GLY A 14 -0.19 6.29 -8.09
C GLY A 14 -0.68 4.85 -7.86
N GLY A 15 0.22 3.91 -7.59
CA GLY A 15 -0.11 2.52 -7.27
C GLY A 15 -0.59 2.34 -5.83
N ALA A 16 -0.83 1.09 -5.44
CA ALA A 16 -1.44 0.77 -4.15
C ALA A 16 -0.61 1.18 -2.91
N ALA A 17 0.70 1.43 -3.05
CA ALA A 17 1.56 1.98 -2.00
C ALA A 17 1.32 3.46 -1.72
N GLY A 18 0.69 4.20 -2.63
CA GLY A 18 0.75 5.65 -2.65
C GLY A 18 2.05 6.15 -3.31
N ASN A 19 2.45 7.37 -2.97
CA ASN A 19 3.56 8.09 -3.62
C ASN A 19 4.73 8.38 -2.68
N LEU A 20 4.63 8.01 -1.41
CA LEU A 20 5.60 8.40 -0.38
C LEU A 20 6.53 7.29 0.10
N PHE A 21 6.30 6.04 -0.34
CA PHE A 21 7.25 4.95 -0.14
C PHE A 21 8.52 5.16 -0.99
N SER A 22 9.67 4.79 -0.44
CA SER A 22 10.96 4.79 -1.13
C SER A 22 10.97 3.79 -2.28
N SER A 23 11.89 3.96 -3.23
CA SER A 23 12.10 2.97 -4.30
C SER A 23 12.54 1.60 -3.77
N ASN A 24 13.14 1.55 -2.58
CA ASN A 24 13.59 0.34 -1.91
C ASN A 24 12.52 -0.20 -0.93
N SER A 25 11.27 -0.25 -1.40
CA SER A 25 10.15 -0.79 -0.64
C SER A 25 9.58 -2.03 -1.31
N ILE A 26 9.04 -2.93 -0.50
CA ILE A 26 8.31 -4.12 -0.96
C ILE A 26 6.93 -4.18 -0.33
N GLY A 27 5.97 -4.75 -1.04
CA GLY A 27 4.60 -4.86 -0.56
C GLY A 27 3.84 -6.06 -1.11
N HIS A 28 2.64 -6.26 -0.59
CA HIS A 28 1.72 -7.27 -1.09
C HIS A 28 0.27 -6.85 -0.83
N LEU A 29 -0.60 -7.14 -1.79
CA LEU A 29 -2.03 -6.84 -1.70
C LEU A 29 -2.84 -8.09 -1.38
N GLY A 30 -3.70 -8.00 -0.37
CA GLY A 30 -4.66 -9.06 -0.09
C GLY A 30 -5.96 -8.88 -0.86
N PHE A 31 -6.51 -10.02 -1.28
CA PHE A 31 -7.76 -10.12 -2.05
C PHE A 31 -8.96 -9.42 -1.38
N THR A 32 -9.03 -9.47 -0.05
CA THR A 32 -10.11 -8.90 0.76
C THR A 32 -9.92 -7.42 1.09
N GLY A 33 -8.98 -6.73 0.43
CA GLY A 33 -8.74 -5.30 0.66
C GLY A 33 -7.61 -5.01 1.64
N THR A 34 -6.93 -6.02 2.18
CA THR A 34 -5.73 -5.80 2.98
C THR A 34 -4.56 -5.36 2.09
N SER A 35 -3.54 -4.76 2.71
CA SER A 35 -2.25 -4.50 2.08
C SER A 35 -1.15 -4.36 3.13
N LEU A 36 0.04 -4.84 2.83
CA LEU A 36 1.25 -4.68 3.64
C LEU A 36 2.32 -4.01 2.78
N TRP A 37 2.99 -2.99 3.33
CA TRP A 37 4.15 -2.35 2.72
C TRP A 37 5.27 -2.16 3.75
N ILE A 38 6.51 -2.41 3.33
CA ILE A 38 7.74 -2.32 4.11
C ILE A 38 8.69 -1.38 3.36
N ASP A 39 9.00 -0.23 3.95
CA ASP A 39 9.99 0.72 3.46
C ASP A 39 11.31 0.48 4.19
N LEU A 40 12.31 -0.04 3.46
CA LEU A 40 13.61 -0.39 4.05
C LEU A 40 14.50 0.82 4.28
N ASP A 41 14.29 1.91 3.54
CA ASP A 41 15.09 3.13 3.66
C ASP A 41 14.62 3.97 4.84
N GLN A 42 13.31 3.99 5.10
CA GLN A 42 12.69 4.76 6.17
C GLN A 42 12.44 3.95 7.45
N GLU A 43 12.69 2.64 7.43
CA GLU A 43 12.41 1.71 8.53
C GLU A 43 10.93 1.74 8.98
N ILE A 44 10.01 1.89 8.03
CA ILE A 44 8.56 1.99 8.27
C ILE A 44 7.84 0.78 7.70
N VAL A 45 6.92 0.22 8.49
CA VAL A 45 5.99 -0.83 8.03
C VAL A 45 4.56 -0.34 8.19
N ILE A 46 3.75 -0.44 7.13
CA ILE A 46 2.33 -0.11 7.17
C ILE A 46 1.52 -1.33 6.76
N ALA A 47 0.68 -1.81 7.68
CA ALA A 47 -0.31 -2.86 7.44
C ALA A 47 -1.72 -2.27 7.50
N LEU A 48 -2.43 -2.32 6.37
CA LEU A 48 -3.85 -1.99 6.30
C LEU A 48 -4.65 -3.29 6.32
N LEU A 49 -5.43 -3.48 7.38
CA LEU A 49 -6.38 -4.58 7.52
C LEU A 49 -7.78 -4.05 7.25
N SER A 50 -8.36 -4.42 6.10
CA SER A 50 -9.71 -4.04 5.72
C SER A 50 -10.49 -5.23 5.20
N ASN A 51 -11.82 -5.08 5.14
CA ASN A 51 -12.72 -6.09 4.57
C ASN A 51 -13.57 -5.46 3.45
N ARG A 52 -13.12 -5.65 2.21
CA ARG A 52 -13.74 -5.15 0.97
C ARG A 52 -15.16 -5.68 0.74
N THR A 53 -15.57 -6.77 1.40
CA THR A 53 -16.89 -7.39 1.14
C THR A 53 -18.04 -6.72 1.88
N HIS A 54 -17.76 -5.79 2.79
CA HIS A 54 -18.78 -5.07 3.57
C HIS A 54 -18.76 -3.57 3.23
N PRO A 55 -19.91 -2.92 2.94
CA PRO A 55 -21.29 -3.42 2.87
C PRO A 55 -21.72 -3.94 1.47
N ASP A 56 -20.95 -3.68 0.41
CA ASP A 56 -21.26 -4.10 -0.97
C ASP A 56 -20.01 -4.64 -1.69
N PRO A 57 -19.89 -5.95 -1.93
CA PRO A 57 -18.71 -6.55 -2.55
C PRO A 57 -18.49 -6.15 -4.02
N LYS A 58 -19.49 -5.55 -4.69
CA LYS A 58 -19.36 -5.04 -6.06
C LYS A 58 -18.65 -3.69 -6.12
N LYS A 59 -18.61 -2.93 -5.03
CA LYS A 59 -17.94 -1.62 -4.95
C LYS A 59 -16.51 -1.78 -4.43
N ASN A 60 -15.61 -2.26 -5.29
CA ASN A 60 -14.19 -2.26 -4.98
C ASN A 60 -13.61 -0.84 -5.04
N ARG A 61 -13.41 -0.21 -3.89
CA ARG A 61 -12.78 1.12 -3.77
C ARG A 61 -11.33 1.05 -3.29
N MET A 62 -10.75 -0.16 -3.24
CA MET A 62 -9.44 -0.34 -2.61
C MET A 62 -8.32 0.32 -3.41
N ASP A 63 -8.48 0.48 -4.72
CA ASP A 63 -7.52 1.19 -5.57
C ASP A 63 -7.49 2.69 -5.25
N GLU A 64 -8.57 3.24 -4.68
CA GLU A 64 -8.59 4.62 -4.15
C GLU A 64 -8.13 4.69 -2.68
N ILE A 65 -8.56 3.72 -1.87
CA ILE A 65 -8.39 3.78 -0.41
C ILE A 65 -6.95 3.47 0.00
N ARG A 66 -6.34 2.41 -0.55
CA ARG A 66 -4.97 1.99 -0.20
C ARG A 66 -3.96 3.13 -0.36
N PRO A 67 -3.80 3.75 -1.55
CA PRO A 67 -2.81 4.81 -1.71
C PRO A 67 -3.07 6.01 -0.80
N LYS A 68 -4.34 6.39 -0.57
CA LYS A 68 -4.69 7.51 0.31
C LYS A 68 -4.33 7.24 1.77
N VAL A 69 -4.61 6.04 2.27
CA VAL A 69 -4.28 5.66 3.65
C VAL A 69 -2.77 5.60 3.83
N HIS A 70 -2.06 4.95 2.91
CA HIS A 70 -0.60 4.85 2.96
C HIS A 70 0.07 6.23 2.90
N ASP A 71 -0.34 7.11 1.98
CA ASP A 71 0.18 8.46 1.90
C ASP A 71 -0.13 9.28 3.17
N LEU A 72 -1.33 9.15 3.74
CA LEU A 72 -1.70 9.86 4.97
C LEU A 72 -0.80 9.44 6.14
N VAL A 73 -0.61 8.14 6.33
CA VAL A 73 0.24 7.61 7.41
C VAL A 73 1.70 7.99 7.18
N MET A 74 2.21 7.88 5.96
CA MET A 74 3.58 8.28 5.63
C MET A 74 3.81 9.77 5.87
N LYS A 75 2.88 10.67 5.50
CA LYS A 75 2.99 12.09 5.82
C LYS A 75 3.14 12.33 7.32
N TYR A 76 2.28 11.69 8.10
CA TYR A 76 2.31 11.81 9.56
C TYR A 76 3.63 11.31 10.16
N LEU A 77 4.10 10.11 9.76
CA LEU A 77 5.32 9.51 10.29
C LEU A 77 6.59 10.28 9.86
N LEU A 78 6.64 10.75 8.62
CA LEU A 78 7.76 11.52 8.09
C LEU A 78 7.76 12.99 8.54
N LYS A 79 6.78 13.42 9.35
CA LYS A 79 6.57 14.82 9.77
C LYS A 79 6.48 15.79 8.58
N LYS A 80 5.80 15.37 7.51
CA LYS A 80 5.55 16.16 6.30
C LYS A 80 4.12 16.68 6.23
#